data_AF-A0A973P1Q1-F1
#
_entry.id   AF-A0A973P1Q1-F1
#
_cell.length_a   1.000
_cell.length_b   1.000
_cell.length_c   1.000
_cell.angle_alpha   90.00
_cell.angle_beta   90.00
_cell.angle_gamma   90.00
#
_symmetry.space_group_name_H-M   'P 1'
#
loop_
_entity.id
_entity.type
_entity.pdbx_description
1 polymer ?
#
loop_
_entity_poly.entity_id
_entity_poly.type
_entity_poly.pdbx_seq_one_letter_code
_entity_poly.pdbx_strand_id
1 'polypeptide(L)'
;MTGSPELTLGQRAQYIANDIAVGIVSINPDPSKPAVRLVLRDFSGPGGRPETQVTARPGDVLDWGARRLTLTAVVSADAAGARRDADGRPVGYITFHDDPTPGTPE
;
A
#
# COMPACT_ATOMS: atom_id res chain seq x y z
N MET A 1 18.70 -5.98 -1.28
CA MET A 1 18.22 -4.59 -1.08
C MET A 1 16.72 -4.65 -0.88
N THR A 2 16.25 -4.73 0.35
CA THR A 2 14.82 -4.67 0.68
C THR A 2 14.43 -3.20 0.85
N GLY A 3 14.16 -2.54 -0.27
CA GLY A 3 13.59 -1.19 -0.25
C GLY A 3 12.09 -1.28 0.07
N SER A 4 11.63 -0.58 1.10
CA SER A 4 10.20 -0.40 1.35
C SER A 4 9.55 0.31 0.16
N PRO A 5 8.64 -0.34 -0.59
CA PRO A 5 7.93 0.33 -1.67
C PRO A 5 7.03 1.43 -1.11
N GLU A 6 7.07 2.59 -1.73
CA GLU A 6 6.21 3.74 -1.41
C GLU A 6 5.19 3.97 -2.52
N LEU A 7 3.94 4.23 -2.15
CA LEU A 7 2.85 4.57 -3.08
C LEU A 7 2.24 5.92 -2.71
N THR A 8 2.10 6.80 -3.69
CA THR A 8 1.51 8.15 -3.52
C THR A 8 0.07 8.18 -4.04
N LEU A 9 -0.82 8.89 -3.34
CA LEU A 9 -2.21 9.10 -3.75
C LEU A 9 -2.28 9.86 -5.08
N GLY A 10 -3.14 9.41 -6.00
CA GLY A 10 -3.34 10.05 -7.32
C GLY A 10 -2.39 9.53 -8.41
N GLN A 11 -1.26 8.93 -8.04
CA GLN A 11 -0.65 7.95 -8.91
C GLN A 11 -1.53 6.71 -8.85
N ARG A 12 -1.92 6.15 -10.01
CA ARG A 12 -2.31 4.73 -10.09
C ARG A 12 -1.04 3.91 -9.82
N ALA A 13 -0.50 4.03 -8.61
CA ALA A 13 0.72 3.39 -8.19
C ALA A 13 0.37 1.94 -7.96
N GLN A 14 0.40 1.18 -9.04
CA GLN A 14 0.41 -0.27 -9.00
C GLN A 14 1.75 -0.63 -8.38
N TYR A 15 1.78 -0.92 -7.08
CA TYR A 15 2.84 -1.79 -6.62
C TYR A 15 2.59 -3.15 -7.28
N ILE A 16 3.35 -3.46 -8.32
CA ILE A 16 3.37 -4.77 -8.97
C ILE A 16 4.59 -5.51 -8.46
N ALA A 17 4.43 -6.25 -7.37
CA ALA A 17 5.37 -7.32 -7.08
C ALA A 17 4.94 -8.53 -7.91
N ASN A 18 5.34 -8.58 -9.19
CA ASN A 18 5.07 -9.55 -10.29
C ASN A 18 3.64 -10.16 -10.41
N ASP A 19 2.96 -10.46 -9.31
CA ASP A 19 1.72 -11.19 -9.18
C ASP A 19 0.63 -10.47 -8.35
N ILE A 20 0.91 -9.31 -7.71
CA ILE A 20 -0.09 -8.55 -6.93
C ILE A 20 -0.09 -7.09 -7.36
N ALA A 21 -1.27 -6.46 -7.51
CA ALA A 21 -1.42 -5.02 -7.57
C ALA A 21 -2.09 -4.46 -6.31
N VAL A 22 -1.46 -3.42 -5.75
CA VAL A 22 -2.04 -2.57 -4.71
C VAL A 22 -2.35 -1.21 -5.32
N GLY A 23 -3.54 -0.66 -5.05
CA GLY A 23 -3.93 0.70 -5.44
C GLY A 23 -4.52 1.47 -4.27
N ILE A 24 -4.22 2.76 -4.17
CA ILE A 24 -4.78 3.63 -3.15
C ILE A 24 -6.11 4.21 -3.65
N VAL A 25 -7.20 3.97 -2.91
CA VAL A 25 -8.51 4.57 -3.18
C VAL A 25 -8.63 5.92 -2.48
N SER A 26 -8.28 5.99 -1.20
CA SER A 26 -8.29 7.22 -0.41
C SER A 26 -7.39 7.09 0.82
N ILE A 27 -6.91 8.22 1.34
CA ILE A 27 -6.23 8.32 2.64
C ILE A 27 -7.11 9.18 3.55
N ASN A 28 -7.24 8.80 4.82
CA ASN A 28 -7.96 9.62 5.80
C ASN A 28 -7.25 10.98 5.95
N PRO A 29 -7.93 12.10 5.73
CA PRO A 29 -7.31 13.42 5.80
C PRO A 29 -6.82 13.78 7.21
N ASP A 30 -7.44 13.23 8.27
CA ASP A 30 -7.06 13.49 9.66
C ASP A 30 -5.74 12.79 10.03
N PRO A 31 -4.61 13.54 10.19
CA PRO A 31 -3.32 12.95 10.49
C PRO A 31 -3.24 12.32 11.89
N SER A 32 -4.17 12.65 12.80
CA SER A 32 -4.25 12.01 14.12
C SER A 32 -4.84 10.60 14.06
N LYS A 33 -5.44 10.22 12.92
CA LYS A 33 -6.08 8.91 12.70
C LYS A 33 -5.62 8.32 11.36
N PRO A 34 -4.33 7.99 11.22
CA PRO A 34 -3.77 7.53 9.95
C PRO A 34 -4.46 6.23 9.51
N ALA A 35 -5.10 6.28 8.35
CA ALA A 35 -5.78 5.15 7.73
C ALA A 35 -5.84 5.32 6.21
N VAL A 36 -5.81 4.21 5.48
CA VAL A 36 -5.85 4.19 4.02
C VAL A 36 -6.87 3.16 3.57
N ARG A 37 -7.61 3.49 2.51
CA ARG A 37 -8.46 2.57 1.77
C ARG A 37 -7.73 2.10 0.53
N LEU A 38 -7.54 0.79 0.42
CA LEU A 38 -6.79 0.15 -0.65
C LEU A 38 -7.70 -0.73 -1.51
N VAL A 39 -7.34 -0.84 -2.79
CA VAL A 39 -7.77 -1.92 -3.69
C VAL A 39 -6.61 -2.90 -3.80
N LEU A 40 -6.89 -4.18 -3.60
CA LEU A 40 -5.93 -5.28 -3.76
C LEU A 40 -6.42 -6.21 -4.85
N ARG A 41 -5.53 -6.58 -5.77
CA ARG A 41 -5.80 -7.56 -6.82
C ARG A 41 -4.67 -8.56 -6.93
N ASP A 42 -5.02 -9.84 -6.92
CA ASP A 42 -4.07 -10.96 -7.08
C ASP A 42 -4.16 -11.49 -8.51
N PHE A 43 -3.01 -11.58 -9.17
CA PHE A 43 -2.84 -12.16 -10.50
C PHE A 43 -2.12 -13.51 -10.47
N SER A 44 -1.79 -14.05 -9.29
CA SER A 44 -1.13 -15.34 -9.17
C SER A 44 -2.04 -16.48 -9.68
N GLY A 45 -1.69 -17.03 -10.84
CA GLY A 45 -2.29 -18.23 -11.41
C GLY A 45 -3.67 -18.09 -12.07
N PRO A 46 -4.16 -19.17 -12.71
CA PRO A 46 -5.48 -19.21 -13.32
C PRO A 46 -6.56 -19.18 -12.23
N GLY A 47 -7.30 -18.07 -12.14
CA GLY A 47 -8.34 -17.85 -11.13
C GLY A 47 -7.94 -16.90 -9.99
N GLY A 48 -6.95 -16.03 -10.20
CA GLY A 48 -6.52 -15.00 -9.24
C GLY A 48 -7.66 -14.33 -8.48
N ARG A 49 -7.41 -13.99 -7.20
CA ARG A 49 -8.45 -13.49 -6.29
C ARG A 49 -9.14 -12.23 -6.85
N PRO A 50 -10.47 -12.12 -6.68
CA PRO A 50 -11.20 -10.93 -7.11
C PRO A 50 -10.66 -9.69 -6.41
N GLU A 51 -10.78 -8.54 -7.09
CA GLU A 51 -10.44 -7.25 -6.51
C GLU A 51 -11.17 -7.07 -5.18
N THR A 52 -10.41 -6.76 -4.13
CA THR A 52 -10.95 -6.57 -2.78
C THR A 52 -10.53 -5.20 -2.25
N GLN A 53 -11.45 -4.58 -1.53
CA GLN A 53 -11.21 -3.28 -0.91
C GLN A 53 -11.04 -3.45 0.60
N VAL A 54 -9.94 -2.93 1.12
CA VAL A 54 -9.61 -3.00 2.55
C VAL A 54 -9.34 -1.61 3.09
N THR A 55 -9.63 -1.42 4.38
CA THR A 55 -9.17 -0.25 5.13
C THR A 55 -8.06 -0.72 6.06
N ALA A 56 -6.89 -0.10 5.99
CA ALA A 56 -5.71 -0.47 6.75
C ALA A 56 -5.11 0.73 7.46
N ARG A 57 -4.37 0.48 8.54
CA ARG A 57 -3.68 1.43 9.40
C ARG A 57 -2.20 1.06 9.54
N PRO A 58 -1.32 2.00 9.92
CA PRO A 58 0.06 1.66 10.23
C PRO A 58 0.15 0.54 11.27
N GLY A 59 0.94 -0.50 10.97
CA GLY A 59 1.07 -1.73 11.75
C GLY A 59 0.17 -2.88 11.28
N ASP A 60 -0.84 -2.62 10.45
CA ASP A 60 -1.69 -3.69 9.92
C ASP A 60 -0.91 -4.57 8.94
N VAL A 61 -1.15 -5.88 9.05
CA VAL A 61 -0.59 -6.89 8.15
C VAL A 61 -1.66 -7.30 7.13
N LEU A 62 -1.30 -7.24 5.86
CA LEU A 62 -2.12 -7.62 4.72
C LEU A 62 -1.62 -8.94 4.15
N ASP A 63 -2.27 -10.03 4.53
CA ASP A 63 -2.04 -11.36 3.94
C ASP A 63 -2.86 -11.48 2.64
N TRP A 64 -2.18 -11.45 1.49
CA TRP A 64 -2.82 -11.44 0.18
C TRP A 64 -2.12 -12.38 -0.81
N GLY A 65 -2.81 -13.46 -1.20
CA GLY A 65 -2.23 -14.48 -2.08
C GLY A 65 -1.01 -15.13 -1.43
N ALA A 66 0.12 -15.12 -2.13
CA ALA A 66 1.40 -15.65 -1.66
C ALA A 66 2.27 -14.60 -0.93
N ARG A 67 1.74 -13.41 -0.63
CA ARG A 67 2.50 -12.32 -0.02
C ARG A 67 1.89 -11.86 1.29
N ARG A 68 2.79 -11.32 2.12
CA ARG A 68 2.46 -10.64 3.35
C ARG A 68 3.06 -9.24 3.28
N LEU A 69 2.20 -8.23 3.38
CA LEU A 69 2.62 -6.83 3.38
C LEU A 69 2.29 -6.18 4.72
N THR A 70 3.28 -5.66 5.42
CA THR A 70 3.03 -4.84 6.61
C THR A 70 2.97 -3.37 6.22
N LEU A 71 1.86 -2.70 6.51
CA LEU A 71 1.69 -1.28 6.27
C LEU A 71 2.48 -0.48 7.31
N THR A 72 3.61 0.12 6.92
CA THR A 72 4.52 0.78 7.87
C THR A 72 4.16 2.23 8.15
N ALA A 73 3.61 2.95 7.16
CA ALA A 73 3.16 4.31 7.37
C ALA A 73 1.99 4.67 6.44
N VAL A 74 1.15 5.58 6.94
CA VAL A 74 0.10 6.26 6.17
C VAL A 74 0.21 7.74 6.51
N VAL A 75 0.46 8.56 5.50
CA VAL A 75 0.64 10.01 5.66
C VAL A 75 -0.41 10.73 4.84
N SER A 76 -1.22 11.55 5.51
CA SER A 76 -2.20 12.44 4.86
C SER A 76 -1.48 13.57 4.11
N ALA A 77 -2.12 14.08 3.04
CA ALA A 77 -1.64 15.29 2.36
C ALA A 77 -1.58 16.51 3.32
N ASP A 78 -2.46 16.56 4.31
CA ASP A 78 -2.51 17.65 5.29
C ASP A 78 -1.53 17.46 6.46
N ALA A 79 -0.80 16.34 6.49
CA ALA A 79 0.18 16.07 7.54
C ALA A 79 1.43 16.95 7.39
N ALA A 80 2.02 17.36 8.51
CA ALA A 80 3.33 17.97 8.51
C ALA A 80 4.36 16.97 7.95
N GLY A 81 5.04 17.34 6.85
CA GLY A 81 5.96 16.45 6.15
C GLY A 81 5.31 15.58 5.05
N ALA A 82 4.07 15.87 4.66
CA ALA A 82 3.49 15.31 3.44
C ALA A 82 4.41 15.58 2.23
N ARG A 83 4.50 14.60 1.33
CA ARG A 83 5.24 14.77 0.08
C ARG A 83 4.52 15.78 -0.81
N ARG A 84 5.26 16.31 -1.77
CA ARG A 84 4.70 17.19 -2.81
C ARG A 84 4.82 16.50 -4.17
N ASP A 85 3.81 16.67 -5.01
CA ASP A 85 3.86 16.24 -6.40
C ASP A 85 4.71 17.20 -7.26
N ALA A 86 4.77 16.93 -8.57
CA ALA A 86 5.52 17.74 -9.53
C ALA A 86 5.03 19.20 -9.62
N ASP A 87 3.76 19.44 -9.27
CA ASP A 87 3.13 20.77 -9.25
C ASP A 87 3.26 21.45 -7.87
N GLY A 88 3.97 20.82 -6.92
CA GLY A 88 4.21 21.33 -5.58
C GLY A 88 3.02 21.19 -4.61
N ARG A 89 1.97 20.45 -4.99
CA ARG A 89 0.79 20.21 -4.14
C ARG A 89 1.06 19.08 -3.17
N PRO A 90 0.62 19.19 -1.90
CA PRO A 90 0.79 18.12 -0.95
C PRO A 90 0.02 16.87 -1.40
N VAL A 91 0.65 15.71 -1.24
CA VAL A 91 0.10 14.41 -1.60
C VAL A 91 0.31 13.43 -0.45
N GLY A 92 -0.76 12.71 -0.12
CA GLY A 92 -0.68 11.62 0.84
C GLY A 92 0.03 10.42 0.24
N TYR A 93 0.68 9.62 1.07
CA TYR A 93 1.39 8.43 0.64
C TYR A 93 1.34 7.35 1.71
N ILE A 94 1.67 6.13 1.29
CA ILE A 94 1.83 4.98 2.16
C ILE A 94 3.13 4.26 1.87
N THR A 95 3.63 3.54 2.86
CA THR A 95 4.81 2.67 2.72
C THR A 95 4.48 1.27 3.21
N PHE A 96 5.06 0.26 2.58
CA PHE A 96 4.94 -1.13 3.03
C PHE A 96 6.31 -1.73 3.30
N HIS A 97 6.31 -2.77 4.13
CA HIS A 97 7.37 -3.77 4.18
C HIS A 97 6.85 -5.07 3.53
N ASP A 98 7.63 -5.65 2.62
CA ASP A 98 7.34 -6.96 2.02
C ASP A 98 7.95 -8.03 2.94
N ASP A 99 7.10 -8.67 3.73
CA ASP A 99 7.52 -9.69 4.67
C ASP A 99 7.72 -11.02 3.94
N PRO A 100 8.75 -11.80 4.31
CA PRO A 100 8.87 -13.16 3.82
C PRO A 100 7.63 -13.97 4.23
N THR A 101 7.00 -14.62 3.26
CA THR A 101 5.86 -15.50 3.51
C THR A 101 6.32 -16.70 4.35
N PRO A 102 5.66 -17.04 5.48
CA PRO A 102 6.07 -18.19 6.28
C PRO A 102 6.00 -19.48 5.44
N GLY A 103 7.14 -20.14 5.22
CA GLY A 103 7.19 -21.47 4.60
C GLY A 103 7.77 -21.54 3.18
N THR A 104 8.23 -20.44 2.60
CA THR A 104 9.07 -20.47 1.38
C THR A 104 10.55 -20.54 1.79
N PRO A 105 11.26 -21.65 1.58
CA PRO A 105 12.72 -21.66 1.74
C PRO A 105 13.34 -20.73 0.69
N GLU A 106 14.34 -19.95 1.10
CA GLU A 106 15.16 -19.10 0.22
C GLU A 106 15.81 -19.89 -0.94
#